data_AF-A0A953LAK4-F1
#
_entry.id   AF-A0A953LAK4-F1
#
_cell.length_a   1.000
_cell.length_b   1.000
_cell.length_c   1.000
_cell.angle_alpha   90.00
_cell.angle_beta   90.00
_cell.angle_gamma   90.00
#
_symmetry.space_group_name_H-M   'P 1'
#
loop_
_entity.id
_entity.type
_entity.pdbx_description
1 polymer ?
#
loop_
_entity_poly.entity_id
_entity_poly.type
_entity_poly.pdbx_seq_one_letter_code
_entity_poly.pdbx_strand_id
1 'polypeptide(L)'
;MSTFDPVSSGSYEHVLFAGIFENNLYTLDEQDRLQVKYKVDFGKYNLTEQELQSDDNRKIAKLWQDGKRKTYLDRLHETDLFLGFSYLFKDKEEFCIYSKTSGTSLSSENIGNSDFISGIFVGFTDDYFVIAAEPLNVIDYLKRNEKGTERFKGLDVKEGDNPILVYYRLEKEL
;
A
#
# COMPACT_ATOMS: atom_id res chain seq x y z
N MET A 1 5.67 38.55 -4.33
CA MET A 1 5.08 37.27 -4.78
C MET A 1 6.24 36.33 -5.07
N SER A 2 6.45 35.29 -4.26
CA SER A 2 7.47 34.27 -4.56
C SER A 2 6.88 33.29 -5.57
N THR A 3 7.53 33.18 -6.72
CA THR A 3 7.28 32.11 -7.68
C THR A 3 7.69 30.79 -7.03
N PHE A 4 6.71 29.94 -6.73
CA PHE A 4 6.98 28.53 -6.43
C PHE A 4 7.50 27.90 -7.72
N ASP A 5 8.75 27.43 -7.70
CA ASP A 5 9.29 26.60 -8.77
C ASP A 5 8.62 25.22 -8.65
N PRO A 6 7.94 24.70 -9.69
CA PRO A 6 7.22 23.43 -9.60
C PRO A 6 8.15 22.20 -9.52
N VAL A 7 9.47 22.42 -9.57
CA VAL A 7 10.49 21.37 -9.59
C VAL A 7 11.57 21.71 -8.56
N SER A 8 11.89 20.76 -7.68
CA SER A 8 13.01 20.87 -6.74
C SER A 8 13.87 19.62 -6.80
N SER A 9 15.19 19.79 -6.66
CA SER A 9 16.12 18.67 -6.49
C SER A 9 15.93 18.03 -5.11
N GLY A 10 15.71 16.72 -5.07
CA GLY A 10 15.65 15.92 -3.84
C GLY A 10 16.75 14.85 -3.81
N SER A 11 17.01 14.27 -2.64
CA SER A 11 17.86 13.08 -2.48
C SER A 11 17.06 11.82 -2.82
N TYR A 12 17.66 10.89 -3.58
CA TYR A 12 16.99 9.70 -4.11
C TYR A 12 16.93 8.49 -3.15
N GLU A 13 17.33 8.66 -1.89
CA GLU A 13 17.28 7.58 -0.91
C GLU A 13 15.82 7.11 -0.75
N HIS A 14 15.57 5.83 -1.05
CA HIS A 14 14.27 5.15 -0.98
C HIS A 14 13.22 5.50 -2.05
N VAL A 15 13.59 6.20 -3.13
CA VAL A 15 12.65 6.43 -4.25
C VAL A 15 12.49 5.17 -5.08
N LEU A 16 11.23 4.76 -5.26
CA LEU A 16 10.82 3.63 -6.09
C LEU A 16 9.95 4.07 -7.27
N PHE A 17 10.10 3.37 -8.38
CA PHE A 17 9.32 3.56 -9.59
C PHE A 17 8.74 2.22 -10.05
N ALA A 18 7.58 2.24 -10.69
CA ALA A 18 7.01 1.08 -11.36
C ALA A 18 6.51 1.46 -12.75
N GLY A 19 6.68 0.56 -13.70
CA GLY A 19 5.95 0.62 -14.96
C GLY A 19 4.49 0.24 -14.74
N ILE A 20 3.57 0.84 -15.51
CA ILE A 20 2.12 0.66 -15.34
C ILE A 20 1.68 -0.81 -15.38
N PHE A 21 2.33 -1.63 -16.21
CA PHE A 21 2.04 -3.06 -16.39
C PHE A 21 3.19 -3.98 -15.98
N GLU A 22 4.19 -3.43 -15.31
CA GLU A 22 5.37 -4.20 -14.91
C GLU A 22 5.30 -4.57 -13.45
N ASN A 23 5.80 -5.76 -13.14
CA ASN A 23 5.94 -6.22 -11.76
C ASN A 23 7.32 -5.90 -11.17
N ASN A 24 8.17 -5.18 -11.91
CA ASN A 24 9.46 -4.73 -11.39
C ASN A 24 9.27 -3.40 -10.69
N LEU A 25 9.89 -3.27 -9.51
CA LEU A 25 10.09 -1.98 -8.86
C LEU A 25 11.54 -1.56 -9.10
N TYR A 26 11.69 -0.36 -9.61
CA TYR A 26 12.96 0.22 -9.99
C TYR A 26 13.40 1.28 -8.99
N THR A 27 14.71 1.48 -8.91
CA THR A 27 15.33 2.63 -8.23
C THR A 27 16.42 3.20 -9.14
N LEU A 28 17.03 4.31 -8.74
CA LEU A 28 18.20 4.86 -9.41
C LEU A 28 19.47 4.39 -8.71
N ASP A 29 20.53 4.11 -9.47
CA ASP A 29 21.87 3.94 -8.91
C ASP A 29 22.56 5.29 -8.68
N GLU A 30 23.78 5.26 -8.17
CA GLU A 30 24.60 6.46 -7.92
C GLU A 30 24.96 7.25 -9.20
N GLN A 31 24.70 6.71 -10.39
CA GLN A 31 24.88 7.35 -11.68
C GLN A 31 23.55 7.69 -12.36
N ASP A 32 22.45 7.77 -11.60
CA ASP A 32 21.10 8.06 -12.07
C ASP A 32 20.59 7.07 -13.14
N ARG A 33 21.08 5.82 -13.12
CA ARG A 33 20.60 4.77 -14.03
C ARG A 33 19.51 3.95 -13.35
N LEU A 34 18.46 3.66 -14.10
CA LEU A 34 17.37 2.82 -13.64
C LEU A 34 17.86 1.37 -13.43
N GLN A 35 17.65 0.83 -12.24
CA GLN A 35 17.97 -0.55 -11.89
C GLN A 35 16.78 -1.23 -11.22
N VAL A 36 16.58 -2.53 -11.50
CA VAL A 36 15.56 -3.33 -10.81
C VAL A 36 16.01 -3.55 -9.38
N LYS A 37 15.21 -3.11 -8.41
CA LYS A 37 15.46 -3.33 -6.98
C LYS A 37 14.63 -4.49 -6.43
N TYR A 38 13.36 -4.55 -6.81
CA TYR A 38 12.45 -5.61 -6.40
C TYR A 38 11.68 -6.16 -7.60
N LYS A 39 11.26 -7.42 -7.48
CA LYS A 39 10.32 -8.05 -8.40
C LYS A 39 9.14 -8.57 -7.60
N VAL A 40 7.95 -8.05 -7.90
CA VAL A 40 6.69 -8.50 -7.33
C VAL A 40 6.23 -9.75 -8.08
N ASP A 41 5.80 -10.77 -7.34
CA ASP A 41 5.26 -12.00 -7.93
C ASP A 41 3.89 -12.30 -7.36
N PHE A 42 2.85 -12.09 -8.18
CA PHE A 42 1.48 -12.45 -7.86
C PHE A 42 1.10 -13.87 -8.32
N GLY A 43 2.09 -14.69 -8.72
CA GLY A 43 1.91 -16.04 -9.23
C GLY A 43 1.01 -16.06 -10.46
N LYS A 44 -0.08 -16.85 -10.39
CA LYS A 44 -1.06 -17.00 -11.49
C LYS A 44 -1.80 -15.71 -11.87
N TYR A 45 -1.70 -14.67 -11.04
CA TYR A 45 -2.34 -13.37 -11.28
C TYR A 45 -1.42 -12.36 -11.95
N ASN A 46 -0.16 -12.71 -12.24
CA ASN A 46 0.71 -11.87 -13.06
C ASN A 46 0.18 -11.78 -14.49
N LEU A 47 0.43 -10.64 -15.15
CA LEU A 47 0.24 -10.53 -16.60
C LEU A 47 1.15 -11.52 -17.32
N THR A 48 0.60 -12.20 -18.30
CA THR A 48 1.34 -13.04 -19.23
C THR A 48 2.10 -12.20 -20.25
N GLU A 49 3.13 -12.76 -20.88
CA GLU A 49 3.89 -12.07 -21.93
C GLU A 49 2.99 -11.61 -23.09
N GLN A 50 2.02 -12.45 -23.48
CA GLN A 50 1.04 -12.10 -24.51
C GLN A 50 0.14 -10.91 -24.10
N GLU A 51 -0.25 -10.83 -22.83
CA GLU A 51 -1.05 -9.72 -22.33
C GLU A 51 -0.24 -8.42 -22.23
N LEU A 52 1.07 -8.50 -21.92
CA LEU A 52 1.99 -7.36 -21.90
C LEU A 52 2.26 -6.79 -23.29
N GLN A 53 2.28 -7.64 -24.32
CA GLN A 53 2.45 -7.23 -25.72
C GLN A 53 1.16 -6.66 -26.34
N SER A 54 0.04 -6.63 -25.61
CA SER A 54 -1.22 -6.08 -26.12
C SER A 54 -1.21 -4.56 -26.09
N ASP A 55 -1.34 -3.91 -27.24
CA ASP A 55 -1.49 -2.44 -27.34
C ASP A 55 -2.83 -1.91 -26.79
N ASP A 56 -3.77 -2.79 -26.43
CA ASP A 56 -5.09 -2.42 -25.93
C ASP A 56 -5.16 -2.41 -24.39
N ASN A 57 -4.81 -1.27 -23.79
CA ASN A 57 -4.87 -1.06 -22.33
C ASN A 57 -6.26 -1.34 -21.72
N ARG A 58 -7.35 -1.25 -22.51
CA ARG A 58 -8.70 -1.56 -22.03
C ARG A 58 -8.87 -3.05 -21.73
N LYS A 59 -8.15 -3.92 -22.45
CA LYS A 59 -8.16 -5.36 -22.15
C LYS A 59 -7.49 -5.64 -20.81
N ILE A 60 -6.34 -5.00 -20.54
CA ILE A 60 -5.65 -5.12 -19.25
C ILE A 60 -6.54 -4.58 -18.14
N ALA A 61 -7.24 -3.45 -18.38
CA ALA A 61 -8.18 -2.89 -17.42
C ALA A 61 -9.29 -3.92 -17.04
N LYS A 62 -9.87 -4.56 -18.04
CA LYS A 62 -10.89 -5.59 -17.82
C LYS A 62 -10.35 -6.81 -17.05
N LEU A 63 -9.08 -7.18 -17.26
CA LEU A 63 -8.48 -8.32 -16.57
C LEU A 63 -8.38 -8.11 -15.05
N TRP A 64 -8.05 -6.90 -14.59
CA TRP A 64 -8.03 -6.65 -13.15
C TRP A 64 -9.43 -6.46 -12.57
N GLN A 65 -10.35 -5.82 -13.30
CA GLN A 65 -11.76 -5.71 -12.89
C GLN A 65 -12.42 -7.08 -12.73
N ASP A 66 -12.18 -8.01 -13.66
CA ASP A 66 -12.67 -9.39 -13.61
C ASP A 66 -11.93 -10.25 -12.55
N GLY A 67 -10.94 -9.72 -11.84
CA GLY A 67 -10.15 -10.47 -10.86
C GLY A 67 -9.24 -11.56 -11.47
N LYS A 68 -8.85 -11.41 -12.73
CA LYS A 68 -7.96 -12.35 -13.44
C LYS A 68 -6.48 -12.00 -13.27
N ARG A 69 -6.17 -10.71 -13.13
CA ARG A 69 -4.80 -10.20 -13.01
C ARG A 69 -4.69 -9.12 -11.94
N LYS A 70 -3.54 -9.06 -11.28
CA LYS A 70 -3.13 -7.95 -10.41
C LYS A 70 -2.19 -7.05 -11.19
N THR A 71 -2.49 -5.76 -11.23
CA THR A 71 -1.83 -4.79 -12.13
C THR A 71 -1.76 -3.42 -11.49
N TYR A 72 -1.10 -2.44 -12.13
CA TYR A 72 -0.99 -1.05 -11.68
C TYR A 72 -0.38 -0.94 -10.27
N LEU A 73 0.90 -1.30 -10.15
CA LEU A 73 1.64 -1.03 -8.91
C LEU A 73 1.74 0.49 -8.72
N ASP A 74 1.23 0.98 -7.59
CA ASP A 74 1.18 2.41 -7.26
C ASP A 74 1.48 2.63 -5.77
N ARG A 75 1.56 3.90 -5.34
CA ARG A 75 1.82 4.32 -3.95
C ARG A 75 2.97 3.55 -3.33
N LEU A 76 4.06 3.44 -4.08
CA LEU A 76 5.26 2.74 -3.68
C LEU A 76 5.90 3.49 -2.52
N HIS A 77 6.26 2.76 -1.47
CA HIS A 77 6.92 3.34 -0.31
C HIS A 77 7.92 2.35 0.25
N GLU A 78 9.12 2.83 0.55
CA GLU A 78 10.18 2.00 1.08
C GLU A 78 10.77 2.65 2.34
N THR A 79 10.91 1.85 3.39
CA THR A 79 11.66 2.21 4.59
C THR A 79 12.71 1.14 4.86
N ASP A 80 13.52 1.31 5.90
CA ASP A 80 14.44 0.25 6.33
C ASP A 80 13.70 -1.01 6.81
N LEU A 81 12.45 -0.87 7.25
CA LEU A 81 11.66 -1.96 7.82
C LEU A 81 10.77 -2.66 6.80
N PHE A 82 10.20 -1.92 5.84
CA PHE A 82 9.23 -2.49 4.90
C PHE A 82 9.29 -1.90 3.50
N LEU A 83 8.65 -2.62 2.60
CA LEU A 83 8.25 -2.17 1.28
C LEU A 83 6.72 -2.22 1.19
N GLY A 84 6.09 -1.09 0.92
CA GLY A 84 4.66 -0.94 0.75
C GLY A 84 4.31 -0.56 -0.70
N PHE A 85 3.20 -1.09 -1.21
CA PHE A 85 2.64 -0.67 -2.50
C PHE A 85 1.15 -1.00 -2.57
N SER A 86 0.41 -0.28 -3.40
CA SER A 86 -0.93 -0.63 -3.82
C SER A 86 -0.96 -1.25 -5.22
N TYR A 87 -2.05 -1.95 -5.53
CA TYR A 87 -2.32 -2.55 -6.83
C TYR A 87 -3.83 -2.67 -7.08
N LEU A 88 -4.23 -2.84 -8.33
CA LEU A 88 -5.63 -3.03 -8.71
C LEU A 88 -5.98 -4.50 -8.87
N PHE A 89 -7.10 -4.91 -8.26
CA PHE A 89 -7.67 -6.25 -8.34
C PHE A 89 -9.17 -6.28 -7.99
N LYS A 90 -9.97 -7.02 -8.75
CA LYS A 90 -11.43 -7.19 -8.55
C LYS A 90 -12.18 -5.86 -8.39
N ASP A 91 -11.88 -4.91 -9.27
CA ASP A 91 -12.46 -3.56 -9.28
C ASP A 91 -12.15 -2.72 -8.01
N LYS A 92 -11.05 -3.03 -7.32
CA LYS A 92 -10.62 -2.34 -6.09
C LYS A 92 -9.12 -2.07 -6.07
N GLU A 93 -8.72 -1.05 -5.32
CA GLU A 93 -7.35 -0.84 -4.89
C GLU A 93 -7.08 -1.70 -3.65
N GLU A 94 -6.10 -2.58 -3.76
CA GLU A 94 -5.59 -3.45 -2.71
C GLU A 94 -4.18 -2.97 -2.33
N PHE A 95 -3.69 -3.34 -1.14
CA PHE A 95 -2.33 -3.02 -0.72
C PHE A 95 -1.54 -4.25 -0.30
N CYS A 96 -0.23 -4.13 -0.35
CA CYS A 96 0.73 -5.09 0.16
C CYS A 96 1.80 -4.38 0.99
N ILE A 97 2.18 -4.98 2.11
CA ILE A 97 3.28 -4.58 2.96
C ILE A 97 4.19 -5.79 3.11
N TYR A 98 5.38 -5.69 2.55
CA TYR A 98 6.44 -6.68 2.69
C TYR A 98 7.38 -6.25 3.82
N SER A 99 7.48 -7.08 4.86
CA SER A 99 8.44 -6.92 5.94
C SER A 99 9.83 -7.35 5.48
N LYS A 100 10.79 -6.43 5.54
CA LYS A 100 12.19 -6.72 5.17
C LYS A 100 12.93 -7.54 6.22
N THR A 101 12.47 -7.49 7.47
CA THR A 101 13.08 -8.22 8.58
C THR A 101 12.68 -9.70 8.57
N SER A 102 11.39 -9.99 8.44
CA SER A 102 10.86 -11.35 8.47
C SER A 102 10.73 -12.00 7.09
N GLY A 103 10.80 -11.22 6.02
CA GLY A 103 10.54 -11.69 4.65
C GLY A 103 9.08 -12.07 4.39
N THR A 104 8.15 -11.69 5.28
CA THR A 104 6.73 -12.00 5.15
C THR A 104 5.97 -10.83 4.52
N SER A 105 4.86 -11.13 3.85
CA SER A 105 3.97 -10.11 3.30
C SER A 105 2.60 -10.13 3.97
N LEU A 106 2.06 -8.94 4.18
CA LEU A 106 0.69 -8.69 4.58
C LEU A 106 -0.02 -8.01 3.41
N SER A 107 -1.16 -8.54 2.99
CA SER A 107 -1.98 -7.90 1.96
C SER A 107 -3.40 -7.69 2.45
N SER A 108 -4.07 -6.65 1.96
CA SER A 108 -5.48 -6.37 2.27
C SER A 108 -6.40 -7.57 2.04
N GLU A 109 -6.11 -8.43 1.06
CA GLU A 109 -6.85 -9.68 0.82
C GLU A 109 -6.73 -10.73 1.94
N ASN A 110 -5.66 -10.65 2.76
CA ASN A 110 -5.33 -11.63 3.79
C ASN A 110 -5.46 -11.07 5.22
N ILE A 111 -5.82 -9.79 5.37
CA ILE A 111 -6.05 -9.18 6.69
C ILE A 111 -7.44 -9.61 7.17
N GLY A 112 -7.50 -10.40 8.25
CA GLY A 112 -8.73 -10.71 8.95
C GLY A 112 -9.24 -9.51 9.75
N ASN A 113 -10.57 -9.28 9.74
CA ASN A 113 -11.24 -8.18 10.45
C ASN A 113 -11.19 -8.28 12.00
N SER A 114 -10.55 -9.30 12.56
CA SER A 114 -10.49 -9.50 14.02
C SER A 114 -9.40 -8.66 14.69
N ASP A 115 -8.26 -8.46 14.02
CA ASP A 115 -7.05 -7.95 14.67
C ASP A 115 -6.74 -6.49 14.27
N PHE A 116 -7.42 -5.97 13.25
CA PHE A 116 -7.22 -4.63 12.69
C PHE A 116 -8.54 -3.85 12.60
N ILE A 117 -8.47 -2.53 12.77
CA ILE A 117 -9.54 -1.61 12.37
C ILE A 117 -9.58 -1.61 10.84
N SER A 118 -10.76 -1.89 10.27
CA SER A 118 -10.97 -1.85 8.82
C SER A 118 -11.18 -0.42 8.32
N GLY A 119 -10.68 -0.14 7.12
CA GLY A 119 -10.80 1.17 6.51
C GLY A 119 -10.28 1.18 5.07
N ILE A 120 -10.35 2.35 4.45
CA ILE A 120 -9.85 2.59 3.09
C ILE A 120 -8.37 2.94 3.16
N PHE A 121 -7.55 2.34 2.30
CA PHE A 121 -6.13 2.67 2.22
C PHE A 121 -5.92 4.12 1.76
N VAL A 122 -5.17 4.89 2.56
CA VAL A 122 -4.87 6.30 2.27
C VAL A 122 -3.47 6.45 1.70
N GLY A 123 -2.50 5.69 2.22
CA GLY A 123 -1.12 5.76 1.75
C GLY A 123 -0.11 5.33 2.80
N PHE A 124 1.13 5.67 2.52
CA PHE A 124 2.26 5.47 3.42
C PHE A 124 2.83 6.83 3.85
N THR A 125 3.37 6.90 5.06
CA THR A 125 4.08 8.08 5.57
C THR A 125 5.10 7.63 6.61
N ASP A 126 6.36 8.02 6.44
CA ASP A 126 7.47 7.56 7.29
C ASP A 126 7.45 6.03 7.47
N ASP A 127 7.41 5.54 8.71
CA ASP A 127 7.32 4.11 9.04
C ASP A 127 5.89 3.58 9.18
N TYR A 128 4.90 4.32 8.64
CA TYR A 128 3.49 3.99 8.82
C TYR A 128 2.78 3.68 7.51
N PHE A 129 1.85 2.72 7.58
CA PHE A 129 0.74 2.60 6.64
C PHE A 129 -0.52 3.18 7.27
N VAL A 130 -1.28 3.92 6.47
CA VAL A 130 -2.41 4.72 6.93
C VAL A 130 -3.68 4.29 6.24
N ILE A 131 -4.73 4.08 7.05
CA ILE A 131 -6.09 3.87 6.56
C ILE A 131 -7.01 4.97 7.10
N ALA A 132 -8.06 5.29 6.35
CA ALA A 132 -9.20 6.05 6.82
C ALA A 132 -10.30 5.06 7.23
N ALA A 133 -10.52 4.95 8.54
CA ALA A 133 -11.55 4.09 9.11
C ALA A 133 -12.85 4.88 9.33
N GLU A 134 -13.97 4.32 8.87
CA GLU A 134 -15.28 4.84 9.24
C GLU A 134 -15.47 4.76 10.77
N PRO A 135 -16.14 5.74 11.41
CA PRO A 135 -16.33 5.75 12.85
C PRO A 135 -16.90 4.45 13.41
N LEU A 136 -17.85 3.83 12.69
CA LEU A 136 -18.45 2.55 13.07
C LEU A 136 -17.43 1.41 13.14
N ASN A 137 -16.48 1.32 12.21
CA ASN A 137 -15.44 0.29 12.23
C ASN A 137 -14.52 0.44 13.45
N VAL A 138 -14.23 1.69 13.84
CA VAL A 138 -13.44 1.99 15.05
C VAL A 138 -14.23 1.59 16.30
N ILE A 139 -15.49 2.01 16.40
CA ILE A 139 -16.38 1.68 17.52
C ILE A 139 -16.49 0.15 17.68
N ASP A 140 -16.72 -0.58 16.60
CA ASP A 140 -16.86 -2.03 16.61
C ASP A 140 -15.54 -2.74 16.95
N TYR A 141 -14.41 -2.21 16.50
CA TYR A 141 -13.10 -2.72 16.91
C TYR A 141 -12.86 -2.51 18.41
N LEU A 142 -13.16 -1.33 18.95
CA LEU A 142 -12.99 -1.00 20.36
C LEU A 142 -13.88 -1.86 21.26
N LYS A 143 -15.13 -2.09 20.88
CA LYS A 143 -16.06 -3.00 21.59
C LYS A 143 -15.57 -4.45 21.62
N ARG A 144 -14.95 -4.94 20.55
CA ARG A 144 -14.43 -6.32 20.47
C ARG A 144 -13.13 -6.50 21.25
N ASN A 145 -12.31 -5.47 21.29
CA ASN A 145 -10.98 -5.49 21.91
C ASN A 145 -10.96 -4.80 23.29
N GLU A 146 -12.11 -4.75 23.97
CA GLU A 146 -12.44 -3.93 25.15
C GLU A 146 -11.57 -4.16 26.41
N LYS A 147 -10.48 -4.92 26.32
CA LYS A 147 -9.50 -4.99 27.41
C LYS A 147 -8.44 -3.89 27.27
N GLY A 148 -8.80 -2.69 27.71
CA GLY A 148 -7.93 -1.79 28.48
C GLY A 148 -6.52 -1.52 27.94
N THR A 149 -6.32 -1.41 26.64
CA THR A 149 -5.04 -0.93 26.14
C THR A 149 -4.98 0.58 26.32
N GLU A 150 -4.02 1.09 27.09
CA GLU A 150 -3.74 2.53 27.23
C GLU A 150 -3.63 3.24 25.86
N ARG A 151 -3.35 2.48 24.79
CA ARG A 151 -3.30 2.91 23.39
C ARG A 151 -4.54 3.67 22.90
N PHE A 152 -5.75 3.35 23.39
CA PHE A 152 -7.00 3.99 22.94
C PHE A 152 -7.64 4.91 23.99
N LYS A 153 -6.92 5.20 25.07
CA LYS A 153 -7.44 6.02 26.16
C LYS A 153 -7.68 7.46 25.68
N GLY A 154 -8.90 7.95 25.89
CA GLY A 154 -9.31 9.30 25.51
C GLY A 154 -9.82 9.45 24.07
N LEU A 155 -9.88 8.35 23.30
CA LEU A 155 -10.53 8.34 22.00
C LEU A 155 -12.06 8.25 22.17
N ASP A 156 -12.76 9.38 22.00
CA ASP A 156 -14.24 9.46 21.97
C ASP A 156 -14.71 9.60 20.53
N VAL A 157 -15.12 8.48 19.92
CA VAL A 157 -15.57 8.41 18.51
C VAL A 157 -17.07 8.15 18.49
N LYS A 158 -17.80 8.95 17.69
CA LYS A 158 -19.26 8.91 17.60
C LYS A 158 -19.71 8.57 16.18
N GLU A 159 -20.91 8.02 16.10
CA GLU A 159 -21.58 7.83 14.82
C GLU A 159 -21.75 9.20 14.13
N GLY A 160 -21.29 9.32 12.89
CA GLY A 160 -21.36 10.55 12.10
C GLY A 160 -20.14 11.48 12.20
N ASP A 161 -19.11 11.13 12.98
CA ASP A 161 -17.82 11.81 12.91
C ASP A 161 -17.17 11.62 11.52
N ASN A 162 -16.18 12.47 11.20
CA ASN A 162 -15.34 12.25 10.03
C ASN A 162 -14.55 10.93 10.15
N PRO A 163 -14.09 10.34 9.02
CA PRO A 163 -13.21 9.19 9.05
C PRO A 163 -11.98 9.41 9.93
N ILE A 164 -11.63 8.40 10.73
CA ILE A 164 -10.49 8.42 11.64
C ILE A 164 -9.27 7.85 10.92
N LEU A 165 -8.17 8.60 10.89
CA LEU A 165 -6.91 8.08 10.37
C LEU A 165 -6.27 7.14 11.37
N VAL A 166 -6.03 5.89 10.96
CA VAL A 166 -5.36 4.88 11.76
C VAL A 166 -3.98 4.63 11.18
N TYR A 167 -2.97 4.87 12.01
CA TYR A 167 -1.57 4.70 11.67
C TYR A 167 -1.08 3.37 12.23
N TYR A 168 -0.62 2.51 11.34
CA TYR A 168 -0.04 1.23 11.68
C TYR A 168 1.43 1.19 11.27
N ARG A 169 2.25 0.50 12.06
CA ARG A 169 3.66 0.27 11.77
C ARG A 169 3.99 -1.19 12.01
N LEU A 170 5.01 -1.70 11.31
CA LEU A 170 5.61 -2.97 11.70
C LEU A 170 6.34 -2.81 13.03
N GLU A 171 6.19 -3.79 13.92
CA GLU A 171 7.01 -3.86 15.13
C GLU A 171 8.44 -4.26 14.72
N LYS A 172 9.44 -3.55 15.25
CA LYS A 172 10.82 -4.00 15.12
C LYS A 172 10.96 -5.24 16.01
N GLU A 173 11.33 -6.38 15.43
CA GLU A 173 11.85 -7.49 16.23
C GLU A 173 13.12 -6.97 16.93
N LEU A 174 13.13 -7.02 18.27
CA LEU A 174 14.23 -6.56 19.13
C LEU A 174 15.36 -7.58 19.21
#